data_AF-A0A8T7FJZ2-F1
#
_entry.id   AF-A0A8T7FJZ2-F1
#
_cell.length_a   1.000
_cell.length_b   1.000
_cell.length_c   1.000
_cell.angle_alpha   90.00
_cell.angle_beta   90.00
_cell.angle_gamma   90.00
#
_symmetry.space_group_name_H-M   'P 1'
#
loop_
_entity.id
_entity.type
_entity.pdbx_description
1 polymer ?
#
loop_
_entity_poly.entity_id
_entity_poly.type
_entity_poly.pdbx_seq_one_letter_code
_entity_poly.pdbx_strand_id
1 'polypeptide(L)'
;MKEHKPKTTKPETSSDAGTDIKGDVSDSTIIIGDGNVINMGGKKPSSNSSKKGTHPERPKRPVPIVVAWIGFFATILAALITVFGDQIHPDPNSQLLSATIPPNTGTMTLMPSPTPTNTITPVKPTLTVSPATDTSAPSATPVPPVHVGEDWLAGCISTLWEAYPSTISLIERGDGCWKEPVHTFSAEHGDLDFLSERASGPAEIYGLFAPLPESGTVSFTVRLRDLDKADLWMGVFAEPDVASQGLLMIIPNGDVQRRVILQKDPHTYETLQGTVALYQGNGFSISFIFETLYAQSRVNPSVFMTNQVPIPTTQKWLFLGYKGLKGAYRIEGTFLNFELKE
;
A
#
# COMPACT_ATOMS: atom_id res chain seq x y z
N MET A 1 26.92 47.32 -50.55
CA MET A 1 28.28 46.91 -50.13
C MET A 1 28.76 47.81 -49.01
N LYS A 2 28.73 47.31 -47.77
CA LYS A 2 29.61 47.70 -46.66
C LYS A 2 29.49 46.58 -45.62
N GLU A 3 30.60 45.88 -45.47
CA GLU A 3 30.79 44.67 -44.68
C GLU A 3 30.85 45.05 -43.19
N HIS A 4 30.05 44.41 -42.35
CA HIS A 4 30.13 44.54 -40.89
C HIS A 4 30.78 43.29 -40.31
N LYS A 5 32.05 43.42 -39.92
CA LYS A 5 32.77 42.45 -39.10
C LYS A 5 32.32 42.54 -37.64
N PRO A 6 32.15 41.39 -36.94
CA PRO A 6 31.74 41.36 -35.55
C PRO A 6 32.91 41.71 -34.61
N LYS A 7 32.60 42.46 -33.56
CA LYS A 7 33.55 42.84 -32.50
C LYS A 7 33.48 41.77 -31.39
N THR A 8 34.54 40.98 -31.31
CA THR A 8 34.74 39.95 -30.28
C THR A 8 35.09 40.62 -28.95
N THR A 9 34.22 40.49 -27.95
CA THR A 9 34.51 40.91 -26.58
C THR A 9 34.88 39.67 -25.77
N LYS A 10 36.12 39.67 -25.26
CA LYS A 10 36.72 38.68 -24.38
C LYS A 10 36.28 38.97 -22.94
N PRO A 11 35.77 38.02 -22.15
CA PRO A 11 35.62 38.20 -20.72
C PRO A 11 36.96 37.93 -20.02
N GLU A 12 37.36 38.87 -19.16
CA GLU A 12 38.44 38.69 -18.19
C GLU A 12 38.04 37.72 -17.09
N THR A 13 38.99 36.86 -16.73
CA THR A 13 38.96 35.97 -15.58
C THR A 13 39.56 36.72 -14.39
N SER A 14 38.87 36.80 -13.25
CA SER A 14 39.53 36.96 -11.95
C SER A 14 38.74 36.30 -10.81
N SER A 15 39.35 35.23 -10.30
CA SER A 15 39.44 34.76 -8.90
C SER A 15 38.19 34.53 -8.05
N ASP A 16 38.01 33.24 -7.73
CA ASP A 16 37.87 32.67 -6.38
C ASP A 16 36.74 33.14 -5.45
N ALA A 17 35.70 32.33 -5.39
CA ALA A 17 35.22 31.76 -4.13
C ALA A 17 34.60 30.38 -4.42
N GLY A 18 35.41 29.33 -4.28
CA GLY A 18 34.91 27.97 -4.23
C GLY A 18 34.13 27.73 -2.94
N THR A 19 32.88 27.31 -3.06
CA THR A 19 32.19 26.57 -2.00
C THR A 19 31.95 25.17 -2.52
N ASP A 20 32.88 24.29 -2.18
CA ASP A 20 32.67 22.85 -2.10
C ASP A 20 31.46 22.59 -1.19
N ILE A 21 30.37 22.09 -1.77
CA ILE A 21 29.31 21.43 -1.00
C ILE A 21 29.60 19.93 -1.06
N LYS A 22 30.57 19.52 -0.23
CA LYS A 22 30.63 18.14 0.30
C LYS A 22 29.60 18.07 1.42
N GLY A 23 28.41 17.58 1.11
CA GLY A 23 27.40 17.21 2.09
C GLY A 23 27.61 15.77 2.53
N ASP A 24 28.10 15.61 3.74
CA ASP A 24 28.36 14.35 4.42
C ASP A 24 27.09 13.49 4.54
N VAL A 25 27.26 12.19 4.30
CA VAL A 25 26.23 11.16 4.44
C VAL A 25 26.45 10.51 5.78
N SER A 26 25.86 11.06 6.84
CA SER A 26 25.72 10.39 8.15
C SER A 26 24.73 11.19 8.99
N ASP A 27 23.50 10.71 9.09
CA ASP A 27 22.66 10.72 10.30
C ASP A 27 21.23 10.31 9.92
N SER A 28 21.09 9.01 9.60
CA SER A 28 19.81 8.33 9.61
C SER A 28 19.28 8.34 11.05
N THR A 29 18.44 9.33 11.36
CA THR A 29 17.74 9.37 12.64
C THR A 29 16.61 8.34 12.60
N ILE A 30 16.87 7.17 13.18
CA ILE A 30 15.86 6.16 13.46
C ILE A 30 15.03 6.67 14.64
N ILE A 31 13.78 7.09 14.38
CA ILE A 31 12.81 7.35 15.44
C ILE A 31 12.05 6.05 15.68
N ILE A 32 12.55 5.23 16.61
CA ILE A 32 11.73 4.20 17.26
C ILE A 32 11.04 4.91 18.42
N GLY A 33 9.74 5.11 18.29
CA GLY A 33 8.91 5.72 19.32
C GLY A 33 7.72 4.82 19.62
N ASP A 34 7.68 4.28 20.84
CA ASP A 34 6.49 3.64 21.38
C ASP A 34 5.33 4.63 21.43
N GLY A 35 4.16 4.12 21.05
CA GLY A 35 2.97 4.91 20.78
C GLY A 35 2.56 5.84 21.92
N ASN A 36 2.54 7.14 21.61
CA ASN A 36 1.47 8.04 22.03
C ASN A 36 1.51 9.31 21.18
N VAL A 37 0.52 9.49 20.30
CA VAL A 37 0.37 10.72 19.51
C VAL A 37 -0.25 11.78 20.40
N ILE A 38 0.56 12.78 20.78
CA ILE A 38 0.07 13.97 21.48
C ILE A 38 -0.51 14.92 20.43
N ASN A 39 -1.82 15.14 20.51
CA ASN A 39 -2.55 16.06 19.64
C ASN A 39 -2.17 17.52 19.97
N MET A 40 -1.30 18.14 19.17
CA MET A 40 -1.05 19.58 19.27
C MET A 40 -2.16 20.34 18.54
N GLY A 41 -3.22 20.67 19.29
CA GLY A 41 -4.31 21.51 18.82
C GLY A 41 -3.80 22.86 18.29
N GLY A 42 -3.93 23.06 16.98
CA GLY A 42 -3.70 24.34 16.32
C GLY A 42 -4.72 25.38 16.79
N LYS A 43 -4.26 26.38 17.55
CA LYS A 43 -5.05 27.58 17.84
C LYS A 43 -5.24 28.40 16.56
N LYS A 44 -6.49 28.57 16.12
CA LYS A 44 -6.89 29.57 15.12
C LYS A 44 -6.57 30.99 15.61
N PRO A 45 -6.13 31.92 14.74
CA PRO A 45 -6.00 33.32 15.11
C PRO A 45 -7.37 34.00 15.06
N SER A 46 -7.80 34.57 16.20
CA SER A 46 -8.96 35.45 16.30
C SER A 46 -8.53 36.92 16.20
N SER A 47 -9.31 37.67 15.45
CA SER A 47 -9.10 39.05 15.01
C SER A 47 -9.28 40.13 16.10
N ASN A 48 -8.42 41.15 16.01
CA ASN A 48 -8.61 42.57 16.36
C ASN A 48 -9.43 42.97 17.60
N SER A 49 -8.72 43.53 18.59
CA SER A 49 -9.13 44.80 19.21
C SER A 49 -7.90 45.57 19.68
N SER A 50 -7.68 46.74 19.08
CA SER A 50 -6.66 47.71 19.44
C SER A 50 -7.05 48.45 20.71
N LYS A 51 -6.23 48.32 21.78
CA LYS A 51 -6.14 49.32 22.86
C LYS A 51 -4.72 49.36 23.42
N LYS A 52 -4.22 50.59 23.41
CA LYS A 52 -2.92 51.16 23.78
C LYS A 52 -2.56 50.93 25.26
N GLY A 53 -1.30 50.62 25.57
CA GLY A 53 -0.72 50.86 26.90
C GLY A 53 0.42 49.95 27.36
N THR A 54 1.63 50.52 27.35
CA THR A 54 2.74 50.35 28.33
C THR A 54 3.35 48.97 28.58
N HIS A 55 4.63 48.86 28.21
CA HIS A 55 5.61 47.85 28.62
C HIS A 55 5.68 47.66 30.14
N PRO A 56 5.79 46.40 30.60
CA PRO A 56 6.59 46.06 31.77
C PRO A 56 7.69 45.02 31.44
N GLU A 57 8.75 45.08 32.24
CA GLU A 57 10.01 44.35 32.14
C GLU A 57 9.88 42.82 32.10
N ARG A 58 10.82 42.18 31.39
CA ARG A 58 11.05 40.73 31.42
C ARG A 58 11.65 40.30 32.78
N PRO A 59 11.07 39.33 33.50
CA PRO A 59 11.76 38.70 34.61
C PRO A 59 12.82 37.71 34.09
N LYS A 60 14.08 37.92 34.54
CA LYS A 60 15.21 36.99 34.34
C LYS A 60 14.91 35.66 35.05
N ARG A 61 14.82 34.55 34.32
CA ARG A 61 14.73 33.21 34.91
C ARG A 61 16.13 32.72 35.34
N PRO A 62 16.29 32.17 36.56
CA PRO A 62 17.55 31.59 37.01
C PRO A 62 17.78 30.21 36.37
N VAL A 63 19.04 29.93 36.01
CA VAL A 63 19.50 28.80 35.19
C VAL A 63 19.86 27.50 35.96
N PRO A 64 19.57 27.22 37.26
CA PRO A 64 20.09 26.00 37.87
C PRO A 64 19.19 24.75 37.77
N ILE A 65 18.10 24.76 36.98
CA ILE A 65 17.15 23.61 36.94
C ILE A 65 17.45 22.64 35.78
N VAL A 66 18.00 23.10 34.66
CA VAL A 66 18.20 22.25 33.47
C VAL A 66 19.35 21.26 33.64
N VAL A 67 20.37 21.58 34.46
CA VAL A 67 21.55 20.73 34.67
C VAL A 67 21.23 19.52 35.55
N ALA A 68 20.26 19.63 36.47
CA ALA A 68 19.88 18.53 37.37
C ALA A 68 19.16 17.37 36.65
N TRP A 69 18.43 17.66 35.55
CA TRP A 69 17.72 16.63 34.79
C TRP A 69 18.65 15.75 33.95
N ILE A 70 19.75 16.30 33.43
CA ILE A 70 20.71 15.55 32.60
C ILE A 70 21.43 14.48 33.45
N GLY A 71 21.77 14.78 34.70
CA GLY A 71 22.41 13.82 35.60
C GLY A 71 21.50 12.64 35.98
N PHE A 72 20.20 12.88 36.13
CA PHE A 72 19.24 11.84 36.47
C PHE A 72 19.05 10.81 35.33
N PHE A 73 18.96 11.26 34.07
CA PHE A 73 18.82 10.37 32.92
C PHE A 73 20.07 9.52 32.66
N ALA A 74 21.28 10.09 32.83
CA ALA A 74 22.52 9.34 32.65
C ALA A 74 22.65 8.18 33.67
N THR A 75 22.16 8.39 34.90
CA THR A 75 22.24 7.38 35.97
C THR A 75 21.26 6.23 35.75
N ILE A 76 20.06 6.51 35.22
CA ILE A 76 19.07 5.48 34.85
C ILE A 76 19.58 4.64 33.67
N LEU A 77 20.20 5.27 32.68
CA LEU A 77 20.73 4.56 31.51
C LEU A 77 21.88 3.62 31.88
N ALA A 78 22.78 4.05 32.77
CA ALA A 78 23.87 3.20 33.26
C ALA A 78 23.35 1.98 34.06
N ALA A 79 22.32 2.18 34.89
CA ALA A 79 21.70 1.09 35.65
C ALA A 79 21.02 0.04 34.74
N LEU A 80 20.36 0.46 33.66
CA LEU A 80 19.72 -0.45 32.70
C LEU A 80 20.73 -1.32 31.94
N ILE A 81 21.88 -0.76 31.53
CA ILE A 81 22.94 -1.54 30.86
C ILE A 81 23.49 -2.63 31.79
N THR A 82 23.65 -2.32 33.09
CA THR A 82 24.13 -3.32 34.07
C THR A 82 23.13 -4.42 34.39
N VAL A 83 21.82 -4.20 34.23
CA VAL A 83 20.79 -5.20 34.54
C VAL A 83 20.49 -6.13 33.35
N PHE A 84 20.69 -5.66 32.11
CA PHE A 84 20.36 -6.41 30.89
C PHE A 84 21.58 -6.87 30.06
N GLY A 85 22.80 -6.49 30.46
CA GLY A 85 24.03 -6.82 29.73
C GLY A 85 24.54 -8.26 29.84
N ASP A 86 24.01 -9.08 30.76
CA ASP A 86 24.55 -10.42 31.06
C ASP A 86 23.83 -11.61 30.37
N GLN A 87 22.91 -11.37 29.42
CA GLN A 87 22.12 -12.44 28.77
C GLN A 87 22.39 -12.69 27.28
N ILE A 88 23.59 -12.41 26.77
CA ILE A 88 23.95 -12.84 25.40
C ILE A 88 25.23 -13.69 25.44
N HIS A 89 25.06 -14.98 25.71
CA HIS A 89 26.00 -16.02 25.30
C HIS A 89 25.34 -16.83 24.18
N PRO A 90 25.89 -16.87 22.95
CA PRO A 90 25.43 -17.80 21.93
C PRO A 90 26.08 -19.18 22.17
N ASP A 91 25.23 -20.19 22.34
CA ASP A 91 25.62 -21.61 22.48
C ASP A 91 26.02 -22.18 21.10
N PRO A 92 27.24 -22.75 20.93
CA PRO A 92 27.71 -23.24 19.64
C PRO A 92 27.40 -24.73 19.52
N ASN A 93 26.13 -25.12 19.48
CA ASN A 93 25.73 -26.48 19.05
C ASN A 93 24.23 -26.57 18.83
N SER A 94 23.79 -26.41 17.58
CA SER A 94 22.58 -27.06 17.10
C SER A 94 22.77 -27.42 15.63
N GLN A 95 22.79 -28.72 15.41
CA GLN A 95 23.28 -29.40 14.22
C GLN A 95 22.29 -29.33 13.06
N LEU A 96 22.88 -29.31 11.86
CA LEU A 96 22.27 -29.62 10.57
C LEU A 96 21.36 -30.85 10.63
N LEU A 97 20.10 -30.69 10.21
CA LEU A 97 19.28 -31.79 9.72
C LEU A 97 19.10 -31.63 8.21
N SER A 98 19.91 -32.38 7.45
CA SER A 98 19.69 -32.63 6.03
C SER A 98 18.41 -33.46 5.86
N ALA A 99 17.40 -32.89 5.22
CA ALA A 99 16.25 -33.65 4.73
C ALA A 99 16.60 -34.26 3.36
N THR A 100 16.73 -35.59 3.34
CA THR A 100 16.85 -36.40 2.12
C THR A 100 15.50 -36.46 1.40
N ILE A 101 15.44 -35.96 0.16
CA ILE A 101 14.27 -36.08 -0.72
C ILE A 101 14.35 -37.42 -1.49
N PRO A 102 13.32 -38.29 -1.48
CA PRO A 102 13.27 -39.45 -2.36
C PRO A 102 12.87 -39.04 -3.80
N PRO A 103 13.42 -39.69 -4.85
CA PRO A 103 13.04 -39.42 -6.22
C PRO A 103 11.68 -40.07 -6.53
N ASN A 104 10.67 -39.26 -6.85
CA ASN A 104 9.41 -39.76 -7.39
C ASN A 104 9.57 -40.06 -8.89
N THR A 105 9.65 -41.35 -9.18
CA THR A 105 9.54 -41.95 -10.52
C THR A 105 8.11 -41.78 -11.03
N GLY A 106 7.87 -40.84 -11.95
CA GLY A 106 6.61 -40.70 -12.66
C GLY A 106 6.50 -41.73 -13.80
N THR A 107 5.69 -42.76 -13.61
CA THR A 107 5.32 -43.74 -14.64
C THR A 107 4.28 -43.11 -15.57
N MET A 108 4.62 -42.89 -16.85
CA MET A 108 3.64 -42.49 -17.86
C MET A 108 2.80 -43.69 -18.28
N THR A 109 1.51 -43.68 -17.97
CA THR A 109 0.54 -44.65 -18.49
C THR A 109 -0.13 -44.05 -19.73
N LEU A 110 0.26 -44.52 -20.91
CA LEU A 110 -0.40 -44.22 -22.18
C LEU A 110 -1.71 -45.02 -22.30
N MET A 111 -2.85 -44.34 -22.35
CA MET A 111 -4.11 -44.95 -22.82
C MET A 111 -4.16 -44.91 -24.36
N PRO A 112 -4.50 -46.03 -25.03
CA PRO A 112 -4.84 -45.99 -26.45
C PRO A 112 -6.31 -45.59 -26.64
N SER A 113 -6.57 -44.59 -27.48
CA SER A 113 -7.91 -44.25 -27.96
C SER A 113 -8.01 -44.58 -29.46
N PRO A 114 -8.93 -45.47 -29.89
CA PRO A 114 -9.12 -45.77 -31.30
C PRO A 114 -10.07 -44.79 -32.01
N THR A 115 -9.81 -44.55 -33.29
CA THR A 115 -10.63 -43.83 -34.29
C THR A 115 -10.84 -44.80 -35.48
N PRO A 116 -11.71 -44.57 -36.49
CA PRO A 116 -13.07 -44.00 -36.59
C PRO A 116 -14.10 -45.03 -37.15
N THR A 117 -15.40 -44.72 -37.16
CA THR A 117 -16.36 -45.37 -38.08
C THR A 117 -17.29 -44.33 -38.72
N ASN A 118 -17.22 -44.23 -40.05
CA ASN A 118 -18.18 -43.53 -40.92
C ASN A 118 -19.35 -44.47 -41.27
N THR A 119 -20.60 -43.99 -41.19
CA THR A 119 -21.71 -44.54 -41.97
C THR A 119 -22.64 -43.41 -42.43
N ILE A 120 -22.98 -43.44 -43.71
CA ILE A 120 -23.70 -42.44 -44.51
C ILE A 120 -25.23 -42.68 -44.45
N THR A 121 -26.00 -41.60 -44.60
CA THR A 121 -27.47 -41.31 -44.70
C THR A 121 -28.26 -42.16 -45.74
N PRO A 122 -29.62 -42.07 -45.97
CA PRO A 122 -30.58 -40.92 -45.90
C PRO A 122 -31.98 -41.24 -45.27
N VAL A 123 -32.91 -40.31 -44.95
CA VAL A 123 -33.94 -39.67 -45.82
C VAL A 123 -34.84 -38.73 -44.96
N LYS A 124 -35.34 -37.65 -45.59
CA LYS A 124 -36.21 -36.55 -45.10
C LYS A 124 -37.73 -36.86 -45.26
N PRO A 125 -38.65 -36.21 -44.50
CA PRO A 125 -39.47 -35.12 -45.08
C PRO A 125 -39.73 -33.97 -44.07
N THR A 126 -39.30 -32.73 -44.34
CA THR A 126 -40.11 -31.58 -44.78
C THR A 126 -41.31 -31.25 -43.87
N LEU A 127 -41.11 -30.27 -42.97
CA LEU A 127 -42.16 -29.34 -42.55
C LEU A 127 -41.61 -27.92 -42.71
N THR A 128 -42.29 -27.15 -43.54
CA THR A 128 -42.01 -25.74 -43.80
C THR A 128 -42.63 -24.92 -42.67
N VAL A 129 -41.79 -24.34 -41.80
CA VAL A 129 -42.21 -23.30 -40.85
C VAL A 129 -41.42 -22.04 -41.19
N SER A 130 -42.14 -20.94 -41.31
CA SER A 130 -41.65 -19.58 -41.59
C SER A 130 -40.46 -19.22 -40.68
N PRO A 131 -39.41 -18.53 -41.17
CA PRO A 131 -38.34 -18.09 -40.28
C PRO A 131 -38.91 -17.04 -39.33
N ALA A 132 -38.94 -17.36 -38.04
CA ALA A 132 -38.91 -16.32 -37.03
C ALA A 132 -37.54 -15.64 -37.16
N THR A 133 -37.54 -14.33 -37.39
CA THR A 133 -36.34 -13.54 -37.23
C THR A 133 -36.00 -13.56 -35.75
N ASP A 134 -35.18 -14.53 -35.35
CA ASP A 134 -34.45 -14.49 -34.09
C ASP A 134 -33.60 -13.23 -34.13
N THR A 135 -34.13 -12.15 -33.57
CA THR A 135 -33.30 -11.04 -33.12
C THR A 135 -32.48 -11.65 -32.00
N SER A 136 -31.26 -12.09 -32.32
CA SER A 136 -30.29 -12.51 -31.33
C SER A 136 -30.24 -11.42 -30.28
N ALA A 137 -30.70 -11.72 -29.06
CA ALA A 137 -30.35 -10.91 -27.90
C ALA A 137 -28.83 -10.72 -27.96
N PRO A 138 -28.32 -9.49 -27.73
CA PRO A 138 -26.88 -9.28 -27.73
C PRO A 138 -26.28 -10.32 -26.80
N SER A 139 -25.50 -11.24 -27.37
CA SER A 139 -24.71 -12.18 -26.60
C SER A 139 -23.82 -11.30 -25.76
N ALA A 140 -24.14 -11.21 -24.46
CA ALA A 140 -23.25 -10.63 -23.47
C ALA A 140 -21.95 -11.40 -23.65
N THR A 141 -21.00 -10.78 -24.33
CA THR A 141 -19.69 -11.37 -24.53
C THR A 141 -19.16 -11.44 -23.11
N PRO A 142 -18.95 -12.64 -22.53
CA PRO A 142 -18.36 -12.72 -21.21
C PRO A 142 -17.05 -11.94 -21.32
N VAL A 143 -16.95 -10.85 -20.56
CA VAL A 143 -15.68 -10.15 -20.46
C VAL A 143 -14.75 -11.19 -19.83
N PRO A 144 -13.77 -11.72 -20.58
CA PRO A 144 -12.83 -12.68 -20.01
C PRO A 144 -12.19 -12.01 -18.80
N PRO A 145 -11.77 -12.78 -17.76
CA PRO A 145 -11.16 -12.19 -16.59
C PRO A 145 -10.01 -11.28 -17.05
N VAL A 146 -10.26 -9.97 -16.96
CA VAL A 146 -9.30 -8.93 -17.32
C VAL A 146 -8.21 -9.01 -16.26
N HIS A 147 -6.96 -8.69 -16.61
CA HIS A 147 -5.91 -8.70 -15.60
C HIS A 147 -6.32 -7.78 -14.45
N VAL A 148 -5.93 -8.12 -13.22
CA VAL A 148 -6.26 -7.33 -12.02
C VAL A 148 -5.96 -5.85 -12.28
N GLY A 149 -6.97 -4.98 -12.10
CA GLY A 149 -6.90 -3.54 -12.34
C GLY A 149 -7.41 -3.06 -13.70
N GLU A 150 -7.38 -3.91 -14.74
CA GLU A 150 -8.03 -3.61 -16.01
C GLU A 150 -9.56 -3.74 -15.90
N ASP A 151 -10.05 -4.48 -14.90
CA ASP A 151 -11.46 -4.61 -14.57
C ASP A 151 -12.08 -3.27 -14.11
N TRP A 152 -11.32 -2.45 -13.39
CA TRP A 152 -11.78 -1.13 -12.98
C TRP A 152 -11.99 -0.20 -14.17
N LEU A 153 -11.16 -0.30 -15.20
CA LEU A 153 -11.34 0.42 -16.48
C LEU A 153 -12.62 -0.02 -17.20
N ALA A 154 -13.05 -1.26 -17.01
CA ALA A 154 -14.34 -1.76 -17.47
C ALA A 154 -15.52 -1.38 -16.55
N GLY A 155 -15.26 -0.64 -15.47
CA GLY A 155 -16.27 -0.20 -14.50
C GLY A 155 -16.85 -1.35 -13.69
N CYS A 156 -16.01 -2.33 -13.30
CA CYS A 156 -16.42 -3.37 -12.38
C CYS A 156 -15.27 -3.93 -11.54
N ILE A 157 -15.59 -4.48 -10.37
CA ILE A 157 -14.71 -5.36 -9.62
C ILE A 157 -14.93 -6.79 -10.13
N SER A 158 -13.92 -7.38 -10.76
CA SER A 158 -13.98 -8.74 -11.31
C SER A 158 -14.09 -9.80 -10.22
N THR A 159 -14.55 -10.99 -10.58
CA THR A 159 -14.61 -12.16 -9.68
C THR A 159 -13.24 -12.70 -9.25
N LEU A 160 -12.14 -12.15 -9.78
CA LEU A 160 -10.78 -12.41 -9.29
C LEU A 160 -10.49 -11.75 -7.94
N TRP A 161 -11.23 -10.71 -7.57
CA TRP A 161 -11.09 -10.08 -6.27
C TRP A 161 -11.86 -10.85 -5.20
N GLU A 162 -11.20 -11.11 -4.08
CA GLU A 162 -11.80 -11.73 -2.90
C GLU A 162 -12.08 -10.66 -1.84
N ALA A 163 -13.28 -10.68 -1.25
CA ALA A 163 -13.59 -9.77 -0.14
C ALA A 163 -12.99 -10.26 1.18
N TYR A 164 -12.45 -9.32 1.94
CA TYR A 164 -11.97 -9.55 3.30
C TYR A 164 -12.85 -8.80 4.31
N PRO A 165 -13.28 -9.43 5.41
CA PRO A 165 -13.10 -10.85 5.70
C PRO A 165 -13.98 -11.72 4.79
N SER A 166 -13.66 -13.01 4.69
CA SER A 166 -14.38 -13.99 3.85
C SER A 166 -15.84 -14.21 4.24
N THR A 167 -16.31 -13.60 5.33
CA THR A 167 -17.73 -13.59 5.74
C THR A 167 -18.58 -12.61 4.92
N ILE A 168 -17.96 -11.71 4.15
CA ILE A 168 -18.70 -10.85 3.21
C ILE A 168 -19.33 -11.73 2.13
N SER A 169 -20.65 -11.61 1.99
CA SER A 169 -21.39 -12.33 0.96
C SER A 169 -21.22 -11.63 -0.39
N LEU A 170 -20.63 -12.33 -1.35
CA LEU A 170 -20.46 -11.89 -2.72
C LEU A 170 -21.58 -12.44 -3.60
N ILE A 171 -22.02 -11.64 -4.56
CA ILE A 171 -23.06 -12.02 -5.53
C ILE A 171 -22.51 -11.74 -6.92
N GLU A 172 -22.38 -12.77 -7.75
CA GLU A 172 -21.98 -12.58 -9.14
C GLU A 172 -23.07 -11.85 -9.93
N ARG A 173 -22.65 -10.90 -10.78
CA ARG A 173 -23.55 -10.17 -11.69
C ARG A 173 -23.91 -11.01 -12.93
N GLY A 174 -23.08 -12.00 -13.26
CA GLY A 174 -23.26 -12.92 -14.40
C GLY A 174 -22.38 -12.62 -15.62
N ASP A 175 -21.49 -11.64 -15.54
CA ASP A 175 -20.59 -11.20 -16.61
C ASP A 175 -19.10 -11.21 -16.22
N GLY A 176 -18.75 -11.98 -15.18
CA GLY A 176 -17.39 -12.02 -14.63
C GLY A 176 -17.09 -10.93 -13.60
N CYS A 177 -18.09 -10.11 -13.25
CA CYS A 177 -17.98 -9.09 -12.21
C CYS A 177 -18.85 -9.41 -10.99
N TRP A 178 -18.45 -8.87 -9.84
CA TRP A 178 -19.30 -8.84 -8.65
C TRP A 178 -20.42 -7.81 -8.81
N LYS A 179 -21.53 -8.04 -8.09
CA LYS A 179 -22.54 -7.02 -7.86
C LYS A 179 -22.01 -6.00 -6.85
N GLU A 180 -21.94 -4.75 -7.28
CA GLU A 180 -21.41 -3.64 -6.48
C GLU A 180 -22.49 -2.91 -5.67
N PRO A 181 -22.12 -2.24 -4.56
CA PRO A 181 -20.77 -2.21 -3.97
C PRO A 181 -20.37 -3.57 -3.38
N VAL A 182 -19.10 -3.94 -3.53
CA VAL A 182 -18.52 -5.05 -2.78
C VAL A 182 -18.17 -4.52 -1.38
N HIS A 183 -19.08 -4.76 -0.43
CA HIS A 183 -19.09 -4.13 0.89
C HIS A 183 -19.17 -2.59 0.82
N THR A 184 -18.04 -1.91 0.65
CA THR A 184 -17.94 -0.45 0.52
C THR A 184 -17.30 0.00 -0.80
N PHE A 185 -16.72 -0.95 -1.54
CA PHE A 185 -15.92 -0.68 -2.72
C PHE A 185 -16.78 -0.72 -3.98
N SER A 186 -16.59 0.24 -4.87
CA SER A 186 -17.24 0.29 -6.19
C SER A 186 -16.22 0.68 -7.24
N ALA A 187 -16.24 0.05 -8.41
CA ALA A 187 -15.39 0.45 -9.52
C ALA A 187 -16.16 1.37 -10.46
N GLU A 188 -15.70 2.62 -10.58
CA GLU A 188 -16.33 3.61 -11.47
C GLU A 188 -15.24 4.38 -12.22
N HIS A 189 -15.44 4.61 -13.52
CA HIS A 189 -14.55 5.44 -14.35
C HIS A 189 -13.05 5.05 -14.37
N GLY A 190 -12.70 3.77 -14.11
CA GLY A 190 -11.30 3.35 -14.04
C GLY A 190 -10.67 3.40 -12.65
N ASP A 191 -11.44 3.81 -11.65
CA ASP A 191 -11.00 3.97 -10.28
C ASP A 191 -11.75 3.00 -9.35
N LEU A 192 -11.17 2.72 -8.19
CA LEU A 192 -11.82 2.00 -7.09
C LEU A 192 -12.15 2.99 -5.97
N ASP A 193 -13.42 3.36 -5.89
CA ASP A 193 -13.95 4.25 -4.86
C ASP A 193 -14.34 3.46 -3.60
N PHE A 194 -14.15 4.08 -2.43
CA PHE A 194 -14.60 3.55 -1.14
C PHE A 194 -15.17 4.65 -0.25
N LEU A 195 -16.29 4.33 0.40
CA LEU A 195 -16.92 5.18 1.41
C LEU A 195 -17.55 4.30 2.49
N SER A 196 -16.95 4.34 3.68
CA SER A 196 -17.46 3.60 4.83
C SER A 196 -17.61 4.52 6.04
N GLU A 197 -18.77 4.44 6.67
CA GLU A 197 -19.10 5.20 7.87
C GLU A 197 -19.84 4.29 8.84
N ARG A 198 -19.47 4.39 10.10
CA ARG A 198 -20.13 3.66 11.18
C ARG A 198 -20.30 4.56 12.39
N ALA A 199 -21.45 4.48 13.05
CA ALA A 199 -21.73 5.27 14.25
C ALA A 199 -21.15 4.67 15.55
N SER A 200 -21.09 3.33 15.64
CA SER A 200 -20.55 2.62 16.82
C SER A 200 -20.25 1.16 16.46
N GLY A 201 -19.26 0.56 17.12
CA GLY A 201 -18.90 -0.85 16.92
C GLY A 201 -17.49 -1.21 17.40
N PRO A 202 -17.11 -2.50 17.36
CA PRO A 202 -15.74 -2.94 17.64
C PRO A 202 -14.77 -2.52 16.53
N ALA A 203 -13.46 -2.62 16.72
CA ALA A 203 -12.54 -2.45 15.60
C ALA A 203 -12.79 -3.54 14.55
N GLU A 204 -12.67 -3.21 13.26
CA GLU A 204 -12.92 -4.12 12.14
C GLU A 204 -11.99 -3.81 10.97
N ILE A 205 -11.70 -4.82 10.16
CA ILE A 205 -10.85 -4.69 8.97
C ILE A 205 -11.67 -5.18 7.79
N TYR A 206 -11.75 -4.38 6.75
CA TYR A 206 -12.43 -4.73 5.51
C TYR A 206 -11.56 -4.36 4.31
N GLY A 207 -11.67 -5.12 3.23
CA GLY A 207 -10.89 -4.85 2.03
C GLY A 207 -11.17 -5.84 0.91
N LEU A 208 -10.34 -5.76 -0.11
CA LEU A 208 -10.31 -6.67 -1.24
C LEU A 208 -8.90 -7.23 -1.41
N PHE A 209 -8.82 -8.50 -1.74
CA PHE A 209 -7.60 -9.19 -2.17
C PHE A 209 -7.65 -9.48 -3.66
N ALA A 210 -6.54 -9.32 -4.35
CA ALA A 210 -6.39 -9.77 -5.73
C ALA A 210 -5.11 -10.59 -5.91
N PRO A 211 -5.15 -11.68 -6.70
CA PRO A 211 -3.97 -12.48 -6.98
C PRO A 211 -2.99 -11.67 -7.84
N LEU A 212 -1.72 -11.69 -7.46
CA LEU A 212 -0.62 -11.11 -8.22
C LEU A 212 0.12 -12.17 -9.05
N PRO A 213 0.77 -11.81 -10.17
CA PRO A 213 1.68 -12.73 -10.85
C PRO A 213 2.87 -13.12 -9.94
N GLU A 214 3.72 -14.04 -10.39
CA GLU A 214 4.86 -14.52 -9.59
C GLU A 214 5.85 -13.39 -9.24
N SER A 215 6.07 -12.48 -10.20
CA SER A 215 6.90 -11.30 -10.05
C SER A 215 6.30 -10.12 -10.83
N GLY A 216 6.59 -8.91 -10.37
CA GLY A 216 6.14 -7.71 -11.05
C GLY A 216 6.16 -6.49 -10.15
N THR A 217 5.54 -5.43 -10.65
CA THR A 217 5.29 -4.20 -9.92
C THR A 217 3.84 -3.78 -10.10
N VAL A 218 3.10 -3.67 -9.00
CA VAL A 218 1.79 -3.04 -8.99
C VAL A 218 1.94 -1.61 -8.48
N SER A 219 1.33 -0.65 -9.17
CA SER A 219 1.36 0.76 -8.81
C SER A 219 -0.05 1.34 -8.85
N PHE A 220 -0.34 2.23 -7.91
CA PHE A 220 -1.59 2.98 -7.86
C PHE A 220 -1.38 4.29 -7.12
N THR A 221 -2.33 5.21 -7.27
CA THR A 221 -2.37 6.46 -6.52
C THR A 221 -3.56 6.43 -5.57
N VAL A 222 -3.34 6.88 -4.34
CA VAL A 222 -4.38 6.95 -3.31
C VAL A 222 -4.76 8.40 -3.08
N ARG A 223 -6.05 8.72 -3.26
CA ARG A 223 -6.60 10.02 -2.93
C ARG A 223 -7.63 9.90 -1.81
N LEU A 224 -7.31 10.46 -0.65
CA LEU A 224 -8.14 10.45 0.55
C LEU A 224 -8.91 11.75 0.69
N ARG A 225 -10.22 11.63 0.95
CA ARG A 225 -11.13 12.72 1.26
C ARG A 225 -11.42 12.82 2.75
N ASP A 226 -11.56 11.67 3.40
CA ASP A 226 -11.77 11.57 4.85
C ASP A 226 -11.05 10.34 5.42
N LEU A 227 -10.51 10.46 6.62
CA LEU A 227 -9.81 9.40 7.33
C LEU A 227 -9.89 9.63 8.85
N ASP A 228 -11.13 9.70 9.37
CA ASP A 228 -11.42 9.87 10.79
C ASP A 228 -11.61 8.52 11.49
N LYS A 229 -10.79 8.28 12.51
CA LYS A 229 -10.76 7.03 13.30
C LYS A 229 -10.79 5.75 12.46
N ALA A 230 -10.17 5.79 11.30
CA ALA A 230 -9.91 4.64 10.46
C ALA A 230 -8.51 4.77 9.87
N ASP A 231 -7.86 3.63 9.65
CA ASP A 231 -6.56 3.56 8.99
C ASP A 231 -6.76 2.96 7.60
N LEU A 232 -6.12 3.52 6.58
CA LEU A 232 -6.08 2.89 5.25
C LEU A 232 -4.97 1.84 5.24
N TRP A 233 -5.30 0.63 4.81
CA TRP A 233 -4.40 -0.52 4.80
C TRP A 233 -4.18 -1.02 3.39
N MET A 234 -2.95 -1.31 3.05
CA MET A 234 -2.57 -1.82 1.75
C MET A 234 -1.32 -2.68 1.89
N GLY A 235 -1.16 -3.69 1.05
CA GLY A 235 0.00 -4.57 1.20
C GLY A 235 0.05 -5.72 0.23
N VAL A 236 1.13 -6.49 0.34
CA VAL A 236 1.32 -7.74 -0.40
C VAL A 236 1.47 -8.87 0.60
N PHE A 237 0.66 -9.91 0.45
CA PHE A 237 0.51 -10.99 1.41
C PHE A 237 0.71 -12.35 0.75
N ALA A 238 1.08 -13.35 1.55
CA ALA A 238 1.23 -14.72 1.08
C ALA A 238 -0.11 -15.40 0.76
N GLU A 239 -1.15 -15.01 1.49
CA GLU A 239 -2.51 -15.54 1.39
C GLU A 239 -3.51 -14.37 1.37
N PRO A 240 -4.78 -14.57 0.95
CA PRO A 240 -5.83 -13.56 1.03
C PRO A 240 -6.33 -13.34 2.48
N ASP A 241 -5.38 -13.14 3.40
CA ASP A 241 -5.60 -12.83 4.81
C ASP A 241 -4.54 -11.83 5.28
N VAL A 242 -4.99 -10.73 5.89
CA VAL A 242 -4.11 -9.68 6.42
C VAL A 242 -3.29 -10.14 7.62
N ALA A 243 -3.67 -11.26 8.25
CA ALA A 243 -2.90 -11.91 9.30
C ALA A 243 -1.80 -12.83 8.76
N SER A 244 -1.73 -13.07 7.45
CA SER A 244 -0.68 -13.89 6.85
C SER A 244 0.65 -13.13 6.75
N GLN A 245 1.72 -13.88 6.48
CA GLN A 245 3.03 -13.27 6.22
C GLN A 245 2.95 -12.30 5.03
N GLY A 246 3.40 -11.07 5.23
CA GLY A 246 3.29 -10.06 4.20
C GLY A 246 3.96 -8.73 4.52
N LEU A 247 3.95 -7.86 3.53
CA LEU A 247 4.31 -6.46 3.64
C LEU A 247 3.03 -5.64 3.86
N LEU A 248 2.88 -5.06 5.05
CA LEU A 248 1.75 -4.18 5.39
C LEU A 248 2.19 -2.71 5.42
N MET A 249 1.51 -1.89 4.63
CA MET A 249 1.64 -0.44 4.59
C MET A 249 0.34 0.21 5.08
N ILE A 250 0.46 1.25 5.90
CA ILE A 250 -0.68 1.91 6.54
C ILE A 250 -0.58 3.44 6.39
N ILE A 251 -1.70 4.08 6.05
CA ILE A 251 -1.90 5.51 6.24
C ILE A 251 -2.81 5.69 7.48
N PRO A 252 -2.29 6.19 8.61
CA PRO A 252 -3.05 6.27 9.85
C PRO A 252 -4.07 7.42 9.87
N ASN A 253 -5.08 7.32 10.73
CA ASN A 253 -6.17 8.29 10.93
C ASN A 253 -5.74 9.74 11.27
N GLY A 254 -6.57 10.77 10.96
CA GLY A 254 -6.27 12.23 11.07
C GLY A 254 -6.42 13.12 9.79
N ASP A 255 -5.56 14.14 9.60
CA ASP A 255 -5.65 15.11 8.47
C ASP A 255 -5.14 14.59 7.11
N VAL A 256 -6.06 14.25 6.20
CA VAL A 256 -5.75 13.73 4.86
C VAL A 256 -4.85 14.62 3.99
N GLN A 257 -4.74 15.93 4.26
CA GLN A 257 -3.89 16.81 3.46
C GLN A 257 -2.39 16.54 3.66
N ARG A 258 -2.00 16.02 4.83
CA ARG A 258 -0.59 15.75 5.15
C ARG A 258 -0.40 14.53 6.05
N ARG A 259 0.25 13.48 5.54
CA ARG A 259 0.34 12.16 6.19
C ARG A 259 1.69 11.49 6.17
N VAL A 260 1.95 10.73 7.22
CA VAL A 260 2.99 9.69 7.21
C VAL A 260 2.41 8.42 6.62
N ILE A 261 3.24 7.64 5.94
CA ILE A 261 2.91 6.27 5.52
C ILE A 261 3.86 5.35 6.27
N LEU A 262 3.32 4.33 6.92
CA LEU A 262 4.04 3.46 7.84
C LEU A 262 4.11 2.04 7.27
N GLN A 263 5.27 1.41 7.37
CA GLN A 263 5.40 -0.03 7.26
C GLN A 263 5.19 -0.63 8.66
N LYS A 264 4.34 -1.64 8.75
CA LYS A 264 4.07 -2.35 10.00
C LYS A 264 4.30 -3.85 9.87
N ASP A 265 4.59 -4.48 11.00
CA ASP A 265 4.50 -5.94 11.10
C ASP A 265 3.01 -6.36 11.03
N PRO A 266 2.62 -7.29 10.13
CA PRO A 266 1.22 -7.71 10.00
C PRO A 266 0.64 -8.40 11.24
N HIS A 267 1.47 -9.03 12.07
CA HIS A 267 1.03 -9.79 13.23
C HIS A 267 1.03 -8.94 14.50
N THR A 268 2.11 -8.20 14.74
CA THR A 268 2.27 -7.40 15.97
C THR A 268 1.75 -5.98 15.85
N TYR A 269 1.60 -5.47 14.62
CA TYR A 269 1.28 -4.06 14.32
C TYR A 269 2.31 -3.05 14.88
N GLU A 270 3.51 -3.52 15.17
CA GLU A 270 4.64 -2.65 15.48
C GLU A 270 5.06 -1.89 14.22
N THR A 271 5.47 -0.63 14.41
CA THR A 271 5.94 0.19 13.30
C THR A 271 7.39 -0.15 13.04
N LEU A 272 7.67 -0.66 11.84
CA LEU A 272 9.03 -1.01 11.42
C LEU A 272 9.74 0.20 10.84
N GLN A 273 9.05 0.92 9.95
CA GLN A 273 9.58 2.08 9.23
C GLN A 273 8.45 3.03 8.86
N GLY A 274 8.78 4.25 8.43
CA GLY A 274 7.79 5.17 7.92
C GLY A 274 8.39 6.38 7.24
N THR A 275 7.54 7.10 6.50
CA THR A 275 7.90 8.34 5.84
C THR A 275 7.90 9.51 6.83
N VAL A 276 8.56 10.60 6.45
CA VAL A 276 8.20 11.92 6.96
C VAL A 276 6.78 12.29 6.51
N ALA A 277 6.15 13.26 7.15
CA ALA A 277 4.80 13.69 6.78
C ALA A 277 4.77 14.33 5.38
N LEU A 278 4.14 13.65 4.42
CA LEU A 278 4.00 13.98 3.01
C LEU A 278 2.71 14.74 2.74
N TYR A 279 2.75 15.72 1.83
CA TYR A 279 1.53 16.36 1.33
C TYR A 279 0.85 15.46 0.31
N GLN A 280 -0.48 15.35 0.40
CA GLN A 280 -1.25 14.52 -0.52
C GLN A 280 -1.19 15.08 -1.96
N GLY A 281 -1.44 16.38 -2.15
CA GLY A 281 -1.49 16.97 -3.50
C GLY A 281 -2.52 16.26 -4.38
N ASN A 282 -2.06 15.58 -5.43
CA ASN A 282 -2.89 14.77 -6.33
C ASN A 282 -3.11 13.32 -5.84
N GLY A 283 -2.55 12.95 -4.69
CA GLY A 283 -2.62 11.61 -4.10
C GLY A 283 -1.24 11.10 -3.70
N PHE A 284 -1.22 10.06 -2.88
CA PHE A 284 0.00 9.32 -2.55
C PHE A 284 0.22 8.24 -3.60
N SER A 285 1.35 8.29 -4.32
CA SER A 285 1.72 7.23 -5.27
C SER A 285 2.38 6.09 -4.52
N ILE A 286 1.83 4.89 -4.64
CA ILE A 286 2.30 3.68 -3.96
C ILE A 286 2.60 2.63 -5.03
N SER A 287 3.77 2.01 -4.93
CA SER A 287 4.14 0.85 -5.73
C SER A 287 4.56 -0.29 -4.82
N PHE A 288 4.13 -1.50 -5.14
CA PHE A 288 4.66 -2.73 -4.57
C PHE A 288 5.44 -3.48 -5.65
N ILE A 289 6.71 -3.73 -5.38
CA ILE A 289 7.58 -4.56 -6.20
C ILE A 289 7.65 -5.91 -5.49
N PHE A 290 7.34 -6.98 -6.21
CA PHE A 290 7.31 -8.33 -5.67
C PHE A 290 8.03 -9.28 -6.61
N GLU A 291 8.76 -10.22 -6.01
CA GLU A 291 9.43 -11.33 -6.68
C GLU A 291 9.06 -12.63 -5.97
N THR A 292 9.53 -13.78 -6.47
CA THR A 292 9.23 -15.10 -5.91
C THR A 292 9.42 -15.18 -4.38
N LEU A 293 10.43 -14.52 -3.81
CA LEU A 293 10.77 -14.67 -2.39
C LEU A 293 10.53 -13.44 -1.51
N TYR A 294 10.18 -12.28 -2.08
CA TYR A 294 10.04 -11.06 -1.29
C TYR A 294 9.09 -10.04 -1.91
N ALA A 295 8.69 -9.05 -1.11
CA ALA A 295 8.05 -7.83 -1.58
C ALA A 295 8.67 -6.59 -0.92
N GLN A 296 8.59 -5.46 -1.60
CA GLN A 296 8.99 -4.15 -1.08
C GLN A 296 8.01 -3.08 -1.59
N SER A 297 7.86 -1.99 -0.84
CA SER A 297 7.02 -0.86 -1.24
C SER A 297 7.88 0.37 -1.54
N ARG A 298 7.44 1.17 -2.51
CA ARG A 298 7.90 2.53 -2.77
C ARG A 298 6.73 3.49 -2.59
N VAL A 299 6.96 4.56 -1.86
CA VAL A 299 6.00 5.65 -1.65
C VAL A 299 6.57 6.89 -2.29
N ASN A 300 5.81 7.51 -3.20
CA ASN A 300 6.16 8.63 -4.07
C ASN A 300 7.54 8.43 -4.71
N PRO A 301 7.65 8.15 -6.01
CA PRO A 301 8.93 7.78 -6.62
C PRO A 301 10.04 8.73 -6.15
N SER A 302 11.02 8.17 -5.43
CA SER A 302 12.17 8.86 -4.77
C SER A 302 12.03 9.36 -3.33
N VAL A 303 10.89 9.18 -2.62
CA VAL A 303 10.73 9.65 -1.24
C VAL A 303 11.06 8.57 -0.21
N PHE A 304 10.51 7.37 -0.38
CA PHE A 304 10.66 6.31 0.60
C PHE A 304 10.56 4.93 -0.06
N MET A 305 11.37 4.00 0.43
CA MET A 305 11.34 2.61 0.05
C MET A 305 11.50 1.77 1.30
N THR A 306 10.66 0.75 1.46
CA THR A 306 10.79 -0.19 2.58
C THR A 306 11.97 -1.11 2.36
N ASN A 307 12.41 -1.77 3.43
CA ASN A 307 13.20 -2.99 3.30
C ASN A 307 12.41 -4.07 2.54
N GLN A 308 13.14 -5.01 1.95
CA GLN A 308 12.56 -6.24 1.40
C GLN A 308 11.99 -7.08 2.54
N VAL A 309 10.73 -7.48 2.39
CA VAL A 309 10.02 -8.39 3.32
C VAL A 309 10.00 -9.77 2.68
N PRO A 310 10.56 -10.81 3.33
CA PRO A 310 10.48 -12.17 2.83
C PRO A 310 9.02 -12.66 2.80
N ILE A 311 8.61 -13.19 1.65
CA ILE A 311 7.30 -13.78 1.39
C ILE A 311 7.53 -15.01 0.49
N PRO A 312 7.88 -16.18 1.05
CA PRO A 312 8.39 -17.34 0.31
C PRO A 312 7.25 -18.18 -0.31
N THR A 313 6.42 -17.54 -1.15
CA THR A 313 5.34 -18.20 -1.91
C THR A 313 5.34 -17.74 -3.37
N THR A 314 4.99 -18.65 -4.28
CA THR A 314 4.87 -18.37 -5.71
C THR A 314 3.66 -17.51 -6.04
N GLN A 315 2.57 -17.64 -5.28
CA GLN A 315 1.36 -16.82 -5.41
C GLN A 315 1.34 -15.78 -4.28
N LYS A 316 1.25 -14.50 -4.65
CA LYS A 316 1.08 -13.38 -3.71
C LYS A 316 -0.25 -12.68 -3.95
N TRP A 317 -0.69 -11.92 -2.97
CA TRP A 317 -1.99 -11.25 -3.00
C TRP A 317 -1.83 -9.78 -2.64
N LEU A 318 -2.36 -8.90 -3.49
CA LEU A 318 -2.50 -7.49 -3.18
C LEU A 318 -3.71 -7.30 -2.28
N PHE A 319 -3.54 -6.61 -1.15
CA PHE A 319 -4.63 -6.15 -0.30
C PHE A 319 -4.84 -4.65 -0.49
N LEU A 320 -6.10 -4.24 -0.65
CA LEU A 320 -6.54 -2.85 -0.57
C LEU A 320 -7.74 -2.78 0.37
N GLY A 321 -7.61 -2.01 1.46
CA GLY A 321 -8.66 -1.99 2.47
C GLY A 321 -8.46 -0.94 3.53
N TYR A 322 -9.17 -1.11 4.64
CA TYR A 322 -9.12 -0.21 5.77
C TYR A 322 -9.36 -0.96 7.08
N LYS A 323 -8.91 -0.33 8.18
CA LYS A 323 -9.23 -0.72 9.55
C LYS A 323 -10.05 0.38 10.21
N GLY A 324 -11.33 0.12 10.45
CA GLY A 324 -12.17 0.98 11.28
C GLY A 324 -11.81 0.80 12.74
N LEU A 325 -11.47 1.90 13.44
CA LEU A 325 -11.19 1.85 14.87
C LEU A 325 -12.49 1.71 15.69
N LYS A 326 -12.34 1.36 16.97
CA LYS A 326 -13.48 1.19 17.88
C LYS A 326 -14.31 2.48 17.98
N GLY A 327 -15.63 2.33 17.91
CA GLY A 327 -16.60 3.42 17.97
C GLY A 327 -16.97 3.93 16.58
N ALA A 328 -17.25 5.24 16.51
CA ALA A 328 -17.57 5.91 15.26
C ALA A 328 -16.32 6.10 14.40
N TYR A 329 -16.43 5.89 13.08
CA TYR A 329 -15.39 6.23 12.11
C TYR A 329 -16.02 6.63 10.77
N ARG A 330 -15.22 7.34 9.97
CA ARG A 330 -15.51 7.62 8.56
C ARG A 330 -14.22 7.53 7.75
N ILE A 331 -14.31 6.86 6.63
CA ILE A 331 -13.23 6.77 5.65
C ILE A 331 -13.82 6.95 4.24
N GLU A 332 -13.20 7.83 3.46
CA GLU A 332 -13.61 8.13 2.09
C GLU A 332 -12.38 8.40 1.23
N GLY A 333 -12.33 7.77 0.07
CA GLY A 333 -11.25 7.98 -0.88
C GLY A 333 -11.38 7.11 -2.13
N THR A 334 -10.32 7.13 -2.90
CA THR A 334 -10.24 6.50 -4.21
C THR A 334 -8.85 5.93 -4.42
N PHE A 335 -8.77 4.72 -4.97
CA PHE A 335 -7.56 4.19 -5.62
C PHE A 335 -7.69 4.44 -7.12
N LEU A 336 -6.68 5.08 -7.71
CA LEU A 336 -6.69 5.51 -9.11
C LEU A 336 -5.37 5.15 -9.80
N ASN A 337 -5.35 5.21 -11.13
CA ASN A 337 -4.16 4.91 -11.95
C ASN A 337 -3.55 3.54 -11.62
N PHE A 338 -4.38 2.50 -11.50
CA PHE A 338 -3.87 1.16 -11.25
C PHE A 338 -3.08 0.67 -12.46
N GLU A 339 -1.90 0.13 -12.20
CA GLU A 339 -1.02 -0.42 -13.23
C GLU A 339 -0.29 -1.65 -12.67
N LEU A 340 -0.35 -2.76 -13.39
CA LEU A 340 0.42 -3.97 -13.11
C LEU A 340 1.42 -4.20 -14.25
N LYS A 341 2.71 -4.28 -13.90
CA LYS A 341 3.82 -4.55 -14.83
C LYS A 341 4.53 -5.84 -14.44
N GLU A 342 4.70 -6.75 -15.39
CA GLU A 342 5.49 -7.98 -15.26
C GLU A 342 6.93 -7.78 -15.75
#